data_AF-A0AAW9KA42-F1
#
_entry.id   AF-A0AAW9KA42-F1
#
_cell.length_a   1.000
_cell.length_b   1.000
_cell.length_c   1.000
_cell.angle_alpha   90.00
_cell.angle_beta   90.00
_cell.angle_gamma   90.00
#
_symmetry.space_group_name_H-M   'P 1'
#
loop_
_entity.id
_entity.type
_entity.pdbx_description
1 polymer ?
#
loop_
_entity_poly.entity_id
_entity_poly.type
_entity_poly.pdbx_seq_one_letter_code
_entity_poly.pdbx_strand_id
1 'polypeptide(L)'
;MNDWNAFGLRATDSHTISVHAAFVPNERTFSIMEPHAEFQHRLYDYPFGAFAAISFAAVTLGIGRHFLDEAEGMLNQQRDAWETARPGRAAFMEYLINEGRCAYTEAKRHYKFHVECSWNELMEQGSVSQQM
;
A
#
# COMPACT_ATOMS: atom_id res chain seq x y z
N MET A 1 -17.54 -3.93 -18.74
CA MET A 1 -18.63 -4.32 -17.81
C MET A 1 -18.46 -3.43 -16.60
N ASN A 2 -19.51 -2.83 -16.05
CA ASN A 2 -19.37 -1.94 -14.88
C ASN A 2 -19.84 -2.70 -13.63
N ASP A 3 -19.03 -3.65 -13.15
CA ASP A 3 -19.36 -4.61 -12.11
C ASP A 3 -18.58 -4.43 -10.80
N TRP A 4 -17.87 -3.30 -10.65
CA TRP A 4 -17.13 -3.00 -9.43
C TRP A 4 -18.06 -2.39 -8.37
N ASN A 5 -18.65 -3.25 -7.55
CA ASN A 5 -19.53 -2.86 -6.43
C ASN A 5 -18.90 -3.16 -5.07
N ALA A 6 -17.68 -2.67 -4.84
CA ALA A 6 -16.94 -2.86 -3.59
C ALA A 6 -17.40 -1.88 -2.48
N PHE A 7 -17.22 -2.25 -1.21
CA PHE A 7 -17.54 -1.36 -0.08
C PHE A 7 -16.50 -0.25 0.11
N GLY A 8 -15.23 -0.52 -0.21
CA GLY A 8 -14.10 0.39 -0.15
C GLY A 8 -13.33 0.38 -1.47
N LEU A 9 -12.38 1.30 -1.64
CA LEU A 9 -11.63 1.47 -2.90
C LEU A 9 -12.55 1.60 -4.13
N ARG A 10 -13.75 2.16 -3.96
CA ARG A 10 -14.76 2.25 -5.04
C ARG A 10 -14.25 3.00 -6.27
N ALA A 11 -13.43 4.02 -6.06
CA ALA A 11 -12.87 4.86 -7.12
C ALA A 11 -11.73 4.20 -7.91
N THR A 12 -11.26 3.00 -7.53
CA THR A 12 -10.26 2.26 -8.34
C THR A 12 -10.87 1.68 -9.60
N ASP A 13 -12.20 1.61 -9.67
CA ASP A 13 -12.95 1.17 -10.83
C ASP A 13 -12.46 -0.17 -11.39
N SER A 14 -12.19 -1.13 -10.49
CA SER A 14 -11.54 -2.40 -10.79
C SER A 14 -12.48 -3.41 -11.45
N HIS A 15 -13.16 -2.95 -12.50
CA HIS A 15 -14.08 -3.69 -13.33
C HIS A 15 -13.45 -4.90 -14.00
N THR A 16 -14.27 -5.91 -14.29
CA THR A 16 -13.85 -7.08 -15.05
C THR A 16 -13.50 -6.72 -16.49
N ILE A 17 -12.33 -7.20 -16.93
CA ILE A 17 -11.92 -7.23 -18.33
C ILE A 17 -12.24 -8.64 -18.88
N SER A 18 -13.02 -8.73 -19.96
CA SER A 18 -13.36 -10.00 -20.62
C SER A 18 -12.84 -10.01 -22.04
N VAL A 19 -12.22 -11.14 -22.44
CA VAL A 19 -11.61 -11.33 -23.76
C VAL A 19 -12.10 -12.66 -24.33
N HIS A 20 -12.65 -12.66 -25.54
CA HIS A 20 -13.18 -13.86 -26.19
C HIS A 20 -12.43 -14.15 -27.48
N ALA A 21 -11.79 -15.33 -27.55
CA ALA A 21 -11.10 -15.84 -28.74
C ALA A 21 -10.14 -14.83 -29.42
N ALA A 22 -9.51 -13.96 -28.64
CA ALA A 22 -8.55 -12.99 -29.17
C ALA A 22 -7.19 -13.66 -29.42
N PHE A 23 -6.64 -13.42 -30.60
CA PHE A 23 -5.26 -13.79 -30.89
C PHE A 23 -4.29 -12.81 -30.21
N VAL A 24 -3.32 -13.33 -29.47
CA VAL A 24 -2.22 -12.54 -28.89
C VAL A 24 -0.92 -13.00 -29.57
N PRO A 25 -0.24 -12.13 -30.34
CA PRO A 25 1.02 -12.47 -30.97
C PRO A 25 2.12 -12.64 -29.89
N ASN A 26 3.11 -13.50 -30.17
CA ASN A 26 4.18 -13.82 -29.21
C ASN A 26 4.95 -12.57 -28.75
N GLU A 27 5.13 -11.58 -29.63
CA GLU A 27 5.82 -10.32 -29.32
C GLU A 27 5.05 -9.44 -28.31
N ARG A 28 3.81 -9.81 -27.96
CA ARG A 28 3.00 -9.17 -26.90
C ARG A 28 2.84 -10.07 -25.67
N THR A 29 3.65 -11.11 -25.54
CA THR A 29 3.69 -12.01 -24.39
C THR A 29 5.07 -11.97 -23.75
N PHE A 30 5.13 -12.20 -22.44
CA PHE A 30 6.38 -12.33 -21.71
C PHE A 30 6.16 -13.24 -20.50
N SER A 31 7.24 -13.89 -20.04
CA SER A 31 7.21 -14.63 -18.78
C SER A 31 7.48 -13.68 -17.61
N ILE A 32 6.65 -13.75 -16.56
CA ILE A 32 6.90 -13.01 -15.30
C ILE A 32 8.03 -13.62 -14.45
N MET A 33 8.50 -14.82 -14.84
CA MET A 33 9.56 -15.56 -14.14
C MET A 33 10.92 -15.39 -14.82
N GLU A 34 10.96 -14.86 -16.05
CA GLU A 34 12.19 -14.70 -16.82
C GLU A 34 12.51 -13.20 -17.01
N PRO A 35 13.79 -12.81 -17.00
CA PRO A 35 14.18 -11.45 -17.30
C PRO A 35 13.79 -11.09 -18.74
N HIS A 36 12.99 -10.03 -18.89
CA HIS A 36 12.52 -9.54 -20.20
C HIS A 36 12.86 -8.06 -20.43
N ALA A 37 13.73 -7.48 -19.61
CA ALA A 37 14.04 -6.05 -19.68
C ALA A 37 14.82 -5.71 -20.96
N GLU A 38 14.20 -4.96 -21.86
CA GLU A 38 14.87 -4.37 -23.03
C GLU A 38 15.79 -3.19 -22.63
N PHE A 39 15.54 -2.59 -21.46
CA PHE A 39 16.27 -1.44 -20.95
C PHE A 39 17.33 -1.86 -19.93
N GLN A 40 18.56 -1.39 -20.14
CA GLN A 40 19.70 -1.64 -19.24
C GLN A 40 19.65 -0.72 -18.02
N HIS A 41 18.62 -0.87 -17.18
CA HIS A 41 18.52 -0.14 -15.91
C HIS A 41 18.05 -1.08 -14.80
N ARG A 42 18.74 -1.03 -13.65
CA ARG A 42 18.52 -1.93 -12.50
C ARG A 42 17.08 -1.97 -12.00
N LEU A 43 16.34 -0.86 -12.12
CA LEU A 43 14.90 -0.84 -11.80
C LEU A 43 14.10 -1.93 -12.52
N TYR A 44 14.46 -2.28 -13.76
CA TYR A 44 13.75 -3.30 -14.53
C TYR A 44 14.18 -4.73 -14.17
N ASP A 45 15.25 -4.89 -13.39
CA ASP A 45 15.67 -6.16 -12.81
C ASP A 45 14.95 -6.45 -11.48
N TYR A 46 14.17 -5.49 -10.95
CA TYR A 46 13.50 -5.62 -9.67
C TYR A 46 12.35 -6.66 -9.75
N PRO A 47 12.27 -7.66 -8.85
CA PRO A 47 11.28 -8.72 -8.98
C PRO A 47 9.83 -8.23 -8.90
N PHE A 48 9.01 -8.72 -9.84
CA PHE A 48 7.60 -8.34 -9.97
C PHE A 48 6.80 -8.50 -8.67
N GLY A 49 6.97 -9.63 -7.97
CA GLY A 49 6.23 -9.92 -6.74
C GLY A 49 6.53 -8.90 -5.63
N ALA A 50 7.81 -8.62 -5.39
CA ALA A 50 8.23 -7.62 -4.41
C ALA A 50 7.76 -6.21 -4.79
N PHE A 51 7.85 -5.84 -6.08
CA PHE A 51 7.37 -4.56 -6.57
C PHE A 51 5.86 -4.38 -6.35
N ALA A 52 5.07 -5.42 -6.63
CA ALA A 52 3.63 -5.41 -6.41
C ALA A 52 3.29 -5.27 -4.91
N ALA A 53 3.95 -6.03 -4.05
CA ALA A 53 3.73 -5.99 -2.60
C ALA A 53 4.06 -4.61 -2.00
N ILE A 54 5.21 -4.02 -2.37
CA ILE A 54 5.61 -2.68 -1.94
C ILE A 54 4.60 -1.63 -2.41
N SER A 55 4.10 -1.74 -3.63
CA SER A 55 3.10 -0.82 -4.17
C SER A 55 1.79 -0.84 -3.36
N PHE A 56 1.29 -2.03 -3.00
CA PHE A 56 0.11 -2.16 -2.14
C PHE A 56 0.35 -1.64 -0.72
N ALA A 57 1.53 -1.93 -0.14
CA ALA A 57 1.89 -1.46 1.18
C ALA A 57 1.96 0.09 1.23
N ALA A 58 2.50 0.73 0.20
CA ALA A 58 2.57 2.19 0.09
C ALA A 58 1.18 2.83 0.11
N VAL A 59 0.22 2.29 -0.66
CA VAL A 59 -1.18 2.76 -0.68
C VAL A 59 -1.82 2.58 0.69
N THR A 60 -1.62 1.42 1.32
CA THR A 60 -2.19 1.09 2.64
C THR A 60 -1.65 2.04 3.73
N LEU A 61 -0.35 2.33 3.73
CA LEU A 61 0.25 3.31 4.63
C LEU A 61 -0.31 4.72 4.41
N GLY A 62 -0.53 5.12 3.16
CA GLY A 62 -1.17 6.39 2.82
C GLY A 62 -2.57 6.53 3.43
N ILE A 63 -3.40 5.50 3.26
CA ILE A 63 -4.75 5.42 3.83
C ILE A 63 -4.70 5.48 5.36
N GLY A 64 -3.85 4.66 5.99
CA GLY A 64 -3.72 4.61 7.44
C GLY A 64 -3.26 5.93 8.05
N ARG A 65 -2.31 6.61 7.42
CA ARG A 65 -1.87 7.96 7.84
C ARG A 65 -3.04 8.94 7.82
N HIS A 66 -3.74 9.01 6.68
CA HIS A 66 -4.80 9.99 6.51
C HIS A 66 -5.98 9.71 7.45
N PHE A 67 -6.32 8.45 7.70
CA PHE A 67 -7.30 8.08 8.70
C PHE A 67 -6.97 8.63 10.10
N LEU A 68 -5.71 8.52 10.54
CA LEU A 68 -5.27 9.05 11.84
C LEU A 68 -5.32 10.58 11.88
N ASP A 69 -4.95 11.24 10.78
CA ASP A 69 -5.00 12.70 10.66
C ASP A 69 -6.46 13.21 10.73
N GLU A 70 -7.40 12.54 10.05
CA GLU A 70 -8.83 12.87 10.12
C GLU A 70 -9.43 12.58 11.50
N ALA A 71 -9.05 11.46 12.13
CA ALA A 71 -9.51 11.11 13.47
C ALA A 71 -9.07 12.15 14.53
N GLU A 72 -7.83 12.64 14.43
CA GLU A 72 -7.32 13.72 15.27
C GLU A 72 -8.04 15.05 14.97
N GLY A 73 -8.27 15.37 13.70
CA GLY A 73 -9.07 16.53 13.29
C GLY A 73 -10.47 16.52 13.91
N MET A 74 -11.16 15.38 13.86
CA MET A 74 -12.47 15.19 14.47
C MET A 74 -12.42 15.34 16.00
N LEU A 75 -11.44 14.71 16.66
CA LEU A 75 -11.27 14.84 18.12
C LEU A 75 -11.10 16.31 18.51
N ASN A 76 -10.25 17.05 17.82
CA ASN A 76 -9.98 18.46 18.11
C ASN A 76 -11.22 19.34 17.92
N GLN A 77 -12.02 19.08 16.89
CA GLN A 77 -13.27 19.81 16.65
C GLN A 77 -14.38 19.49 17.64
N GLN A 78 -14.41 18.26 18.17
CA GLN A 78 -15.54 17.75 18.96
C GLN A 78 -15.24 17.56 20.44
N ARG A 79 -14.03 17.90 20.90
CA ARG A 79 -13.52 17.59 22.25
C ARG A 79 -14.50 17.99 23.35
N ASP A 80 -14.91 19.26 23.40
CA ASP A 80 -15.77 19.77 24.46
C ASP A 80 -17.19 19.16 24.41
N ALA A 81 -17.73 19.00 23.20
CA ALA A 81 -19.05 18.39 23.00
C ALA A 81 -19.06 16.92 23.45
N TRP A 82 -18.00 16.17 23.13
CA TRP A 82 -17.84 14.77 23.53
C TRP A 82 -17.63 14.62 25.03
N GLU A 83 -16.83 15.49 25.63
CA GLU A 83 -16.58 15.47 27.07
C GLU A 83 -17.83 15.82 27.87
N THR A 84 -18.62 16.79 27.38
CA THR A 84 -19.92 17.15 27.97
C THR A 84 -20.93 16.01 27.86
N ALA A 85 -21.03 15.37 26.70
CA ALA A 85 -21.99 14.28 26.47
C ALA A 85 -21.58 12.99 27.19
N ARG A 86 -20.28 12.71 27.28
CA ARG A 86 -19.72 11.55 27.97
C ARG A 86 -18.30 11.87 28.48
N PRO A 87 -18.15 12.17 29.77
CA PRO A 87 -16.84 12.43 30.35
C PRO A 87 -15.86 11.28 30.12
N GLY A 88 -14.60 11.61 29.82
CA GLY A 88 -13.52 10.69 29.49
C GLY A 88 -13.51 10.20 28.03
N ARG A 89 -14.54 10.52 27.23
CA ARG A 89 -14.58 10.09 25.82
C ARG A 89 -13.45 10.72 25.02
N ALA A 90 -13.18 12.01 25.18
CA ALA A 90 -12.12 12.68 24.43
C ALA A 90 -10.74 12.10 24.76
N ALA A 91 -10.46 11.89 26.05
CA ALA A 91 -9.21 11.28 26.51
C ALA A 91 -9.04 9.84 26.00
N PHE A 92 -10.12 9.05 25.99
CA PHE A 92 -10.07 7.69 25.45
C PHE A 92 -9.81 7.67 23.93
N MET A 93 -10.44 8.58 23.18
CA MET A 93 -10.18 8.73 21.74
C MET A 93 -8.74 9.15 21.47
N GLU A 94 -8.20 10.08 22.26
CA GLU A 94 -6.81 10.52 22.19
C GLU A 94 -5.84 9.35 22.41
N TYR A 95 -6.10 8.50 23.41
CA TYR A 95 -5.33 7.28 23.64
C TYR A 95 -5.35 6.35 22.42
N LEU A 96 -6.53 6.05 21.85
CA LEU A 96 -6.63 5.17 20.67
C LEU A 96 -5.92 5.73 19.44
N ILE A 97 -5.99 7.04 19.21
CA ILE A 97 -5.27 7.71 18.11
C ILE A 97 -3.77 7.59 18.31
N ASN A 98 -3.27 7.78 19.54
CA ASN A 98 -1.86 7.66 19.86
C ASN A 98 -1.34 6.22 19.68
N GLU A 99 -2.10 5.21 20.15
CA GLU A 99 -1.77 3.80 19.90
C GLU A 99 -1.71 3.50 18.39
N GLY A 100 -2.69 4.00 17.63
CA GLY A 100 -2.69 3.90 16.17
C GLY A 100 -1.49 4.58 15.50
N ARG A 101 -1.07 5.75 15.99
CA ARG A 101 0.13 6.47 15.50
C ARG A 101 1.42 5.71 15.81
N CYS A 102 1.52 5.04 16.96
CA CYS A 102 2.63 4.16 17.29
C CYS A 102 2.71 2.98 16.29
N ALA A 103 1.60 2.27 16.10
CA ALA A 103 1.52 1.15 15.15
C ALA A 103 1.84 1.57 13.70
N TYR A 104 1.31 2.72 13.26
CA TYR A 104 1.61 3.28 11.95
C TYR A 104 3.10 3.60 11.79
N THR A 105 3.73 4.18 12.82
CA THR A 105 5.16 4.53 12.79
C THR A 105 6.03 3.29 12.66
N GLU A 106 5.70 2.22 13.37
CA GLU A 106 6.36 0.92 13.26
C GLU A 106 6.19 0.31 11.85
N ALA A 107 4.95 0.23 11.35
CA ALA A 107 4.66 -0.28 10.02
C ALA A 107 5.41 0.51 8.92
N LYS A 108 5.47 1.84 9.04
CA LYS A 108 6.23 2.69 8.11
C LYS A 108 7.74 2.44 8.19
N ARG A 109 8.30 2.16 9.37
CA ARG A 109 9.70 1.78 9.53
C ARG A 109 9.99 0.45 8.85
N HIS A 110 9.16 -0.57 9.08
CA HIS A 110 9.30 -1.86 8.41
C HIS A 110 9.22 -1.71 6.89
N TYR A 111 8.22 -0.99 6.38
CA TYR A 111 8.10 -0.73 4.94
C TYR A 111 9.37 -0.11 4.37
N LYS A 112 9.89 0.96 4.98
CA LYS A 112 11.12 1.61 4.50
C LYS A 112 12.32 0.68 4.54
N PHE A 113 12.48 -0.03 5.65
CA PHE A 113 13.56 -1.00 5.82
C PHE A 113 13.53 -2.06 4.71
N HIS A 114 12.38 -2.66 4.43
CA HIS A 114 12.25 -3.69 3.39
C HIS A 114 12.47 -3.11 1.99
N VAL A 115 11.98 -1.90 1.69
CA VAL A 115 12.26 -1.22 0.41
C VAL A 115 13.76 -0.96 0.25
N GLU A 116 14.42 -0.43 1.27
CA GLU A 116 15.86 -0.11 1.21
C GLU A 116 16.72 -1.37 1.12
N CYS A 117 16.44 -2.38 1.94
CA CYS A 117 17.19 -3.64 1.92
C CYS A 117 17.03 -4.39 0.59
N SER A 118 15.82 -4.50 0.06
CA SER A 118 15.61 -5.16 -1.25
C SER A 118 16.24 -4.37 -2.41
N TRP A 119 16.19 -3.04 -2.35
CA TRP A 119 16.86 -2.21 -3.34
C TRP A 119 18.39 -2.36 -3.29
N ASN A 120 18.98 -2.34 -2.09
CA ASN A 120 20.42 -2.54 -1.92
C ASN A 120 20.85 -3.94 -2.34
N GLU A 121 20.08 -4.96 -1.99
CA GLU A 121 20.33 -6.34 -2.43
C GLU A 121 20.36 -6.45 -3.96
N LEU A 122 19.40 -5.83 -4.64
CA LEU A 122 19.39 -5.78 -6.10
C LEU A 122 20.62 -5.08 -6.67
N MET A 123 21.03 -3.96 -6.07
CA MET A 123 22.20 -3.20 -6.54
C MET A 123 23.51 -3.96 -6.34
N GLU A 124 23.64 -4.72 -5.24
CA GLU A 124 24.84 -5.48 -4.89
C GLU A 124 24.92 -6.83 -5.61
N GLN A 125 23.80 -7.56 -5.68
CA GLN A 125 23.76 -8.96 -6.11
C GLN A 125 23.12 -9.16 -7.48
N GLY A 126 22.44 -8.13 -8.02
CA GLY A 126 21.67 -8.24 -9.27
C GLY A 126 20.37 -9.04 -9.14
N SER A 127 19.95 -9.38 -7.91
CA SER A 127 18.68 -10.04 -7.62
C SER A 127 18.21 -9.70 -6.20
N VAL A 128 16.93 -9.93 -5.90
CA VAL A 128 16.36 -9.80 -4.54
C VAL A 128 15.95 -11.19 -4.07
N SER A 129 16.33 -11.57 -2.85
CA SER A 129 15.96 -12.86 -2.29
C SER A 129 14.47 -12.92 -1.95
N GLN A 130 13.88 -14.11 -2.06
CA GLN A 130 12.44 -14.34 -1.84
C GLN A 130 12.01 -14.26 -0.35
N GLN A 131 12.90 -13.78 0.53
CA GLN A 131 12.66 -13.66 1.97
C GLN A 131 12.44 -12.19 2.34
N MET A 132 11.28 -11.64 1.94
CA MET A 132 10.75 -10.41 2.50
C MET A 132 9.24 -10.50 2.68
#